data_AF-A0A218ZVM8-F1
#
_entry.id   AF-A0A218ZVM8-F1
#
_cell.length_a   1.000
_cell.length_b   1.000
_cell.length_c   1.000
_cell.angle_alpha   90.00
_cell.angle_beta   90.00
_cell.angle_gamma   90.00
#
_symmetry.space_group_name_H-M   'P 1'
#
loop_
_entity.id
_entity.type
_entity.pdbx_description
1 polymer ?
#
loop_
_entity_poly.entity_id
_entity_poly.type
_entity_poly.pdbx_seq_one_letter_code
_entity_poly.pdbx_strand_id
1 'polypeptide(L)'
;MARENHNLNAQKSKKGRLGAQADQDVILRTYIEEGIKELYLNRKHLFYDTNKDYSRLSEAYSFITDKIRGMVEKSPSLMIPGDGNFSLIPLTDDIANDICDYMHFILISPPNNFRLKPRVKRYTTIGLMKVPSLDFLLLTLLDFKIPTYWTDKIPIYYSASIAIIQIISKNTTSTKVSEISAKMTMPDKNSDEWTKIVDFSKKFTQWIRLGLIG
;
A
#
# COMPACT_ATOMS: atom_id res chain seq x y z
N MET A 1 -10.23 24.42 48.52
CA MET A 1 -10.12 25.08 47.19
C MET A 1 -8.89 24.66 46.36
N ALA A 2 -7.86 23.98 46.89
CA ALA A 2 -6.68 23.59 46.10
C ALA A 2 -6.85 22.32 45.22
N ARG A 3 -7.87 21.47 45.46
CA ARG A 3 -8.07 20.20 44.73
C ARG A 3 -8.76 20.35 43.37
N GLU A 4 -9.54 21.41 43.15
CA GLU A 4 -10.26 21.62 41.88
C GLU A 4 -9.36 22.17 40.76
N ASN A 5 -8.36 22.99 41.10
CA ASN A 5 -7.41 23.54 40.11
C ASN A 5 -6.45 22.48 39.52
N HIS A 6 -6.08 21.45 40.29
CA HIS A 6 -5.26 20.35 39.78
C HIS A 6 -6.01 19.47 38.77
N ASN A 7 -7.32 19.29 38.95
CA ASN A 7 -8.15 18.46 38.08
C ASN A 7 -8.45 19.14 36.73
N LEU A 8 -8.65 20.46 36.74
CA LEU A 8 -8.85 21.26 35.52
C LEU A 8 -7.59 21.35 34.64
N ASN A 9 -6.40 21.47 35.25
CA ASN A 9 -5.14 21.47 34.50
C ASN A 9 -4.79 20.09 33.92
N ALA A 10 -5.09 19.00 34.64
CA ALA A 10 -4.92 17.65 34.13
C ALA A 10 -5.85 17.35 32.95
N GLN A 11 -7.11 17.79 33.01
CA GLN A 11 -8.07 17.64 31.91
C GLN A 11 -7.71 18.49 30.68
N LYS A 12 -7.26 19.73 30.86
CA LYS A 12 -6.77 20.58 29.75
C LYS A 12 -5.52 20.01 29.10
N SER A 13 -4.58 19.52 29.89
CA SER A 13 -3.36 18.83 29.41
C SER A 13 -3.69 17.56 28.61
N LYS A 14 -4.63 16.75 29.10
CA LYS A 14 -5.10 15.53 28.40
C LYS A 14 -5.83 15.86 27.10
N LYS A 15 -6.67 16.90 27.09
CA LYS A 15 -7.38 17.36 25.89
C LYS A 15 -6.42 17.97 24.84
N GLY A 16 -5.40 18.70 25.28
CA GLY A 16 -4.34 19.22 24.39
C GLY A 16 -3.48 18.12 23.78
N ARG A 17 -3.11 17.08 24.56
CA ARG A 17 -2.39 15.90 24.06
C ARG A 17 -3.21 15.07 23.07
N LEU A 18 -4.50 14.88 23.34
CA LEU A 18 -5.41 14.18 22.43
C LEU A 18 -5.58 14.93 21.09
N GLY A 19 -5.65 16.27 21.12
CA GLY A 19 -5.65 17.09 19.91
C GLY A 19 -4.36 16.94 19.10
N ALA A 20 -3.20 17.06 19.75
CA ALA A 20 -1.91 16.93 19.10
C ALA A 20 -1.68 15.53 18.48
N GLN A 21 -2.15 14.47 19.12
CA GLN A 21 -2.08 13.11 18.57
C GLN A 21 -2.96 12.97 17.32
N ALA A 22 -4.20 13.46 17.37
CA ALA A 22 -5.11 13.43 16.22
C ALA A 22 -4.51 14.19 15.02
N ASP A 23 -3.82 15.31 15.26
CA ASP A 23 -3.12 16.05 14.21
C ASP A 23 -1.99 15.22 13.59
N GLN A 24 -1.19 14.50 14.39
CA GLN A 24 -0.14 13.62 13.84
C GLN A 24 -0.72 12.44 13.05
N ASP A 25 -1.83 11.85 13.49
CA ASP A 25 -2.51 10.77 12.77
C ASP A 25 -3.01 11.24 11.39
N VAL A 26 -3.52 12.47 11.31
CA VAL A 26 -3.94 13.11 10.04
C VAL A 26 -2.75 13.39 9.13
N ILE A 27 -1.64 13.91 9.68
CA ILE A 27 -0.42 14.19 8.91
C ILE A 27 0.14 12.89 8.30
N LEU A 28 0.19 11.79 9.07
CA LEU A 28 0.68 10.51 8.57
C LEU A 28 -0.15 10.04 7.37
N ARG A 29 -1.47 10.06 7.50
CA ARG A 29 -2.37 9.67 6.40
C ARG A 29 -2.23 10.55 5.18
N THR A 30 -1.98 11.84 5.38
CA THR A 30 -1.76 12.78 4.27
C THR A 30 -0.53 12.37 3.46
N TYR A 31 0.60 12.07 4.12
CA TYR A 31 1.79 11.60 3.41
C TYR A 31 1.58 10.26 2.69
N ILE A 32 0.84 9.34 3.29
CA ILE A 32 0.50 8.06 2.64
C ILE A 32 -0.39 8.29 1.41
N GLU A 33 -1.43 9.11 1.55
CA GLU A 33 -2.34 9.41 0.45
C GLU A 33 -1.63 10.15 -0.69
N GLU A 34 -0.75 11.11 -0.38
CA GLU A 34 0.11 11.79 -1.35
C GLU A 34 1.04 10.80 -2.06
N GLY A 35 1.66 9.87 -1.33
CA GLY A 35 2.45 8.77 -1.89
C GLY A 35 1.68 7.94 -2.90
N ILE A 36 0.48 7.47 -2.53
CA ILE A 36 -0.37 6.69 -3.43
C ILE A 36 -0.78 7.50 -4.67
N LYS A 37 -1.12 8.78 -4.48
CA LYS A 37 -1.52 9.66 -5.58
C LYS A 37 -0.37 9.89 -6.56
N GLU A 38 0.78 10.34 -6.08
CA GLU A 38 1.91 10.75 -6.92
C GLU A 38 2.62 9.55 -7.56
N LEU A 39 2.88 8.50 -6.78
CA LEU A 39 3.67 7.35 -7.23
C LEU A 39 2.86 6.38 -8.09
N TYR A 40 1.53 6.39 -7.96
CA TYR A 40 0.69 5.41 -8.65
C TYR A 40 -0.52 6.01 -9.38
N LEU A 41 -1.47 6.65 -8.68
CA LEU A 41 -2.77 6.98 -9.28
C LEU A 41 -2.69 8.04 -10.39
N ASN A 42 -1.85 9.06 -10.22
CA ASN A 42 -1.67 10.18 -11.15
C ASN A 42 -0.59 9.91 -12.19
N ARG A 43 0.23 8.88 -11.98
CA ARG A 43 1.38 8.58 -12.82
C ARG A 43 0.95 8.07 -14.19
N LYS A 44 1.59 8.60 -15.24
CA LYS A 44 1.31 8.25 -16.66
C LYS A 44 2.31 7.28 -17.26
N HIS A 45 3.53 7.26 -16.74
CA HIS A 45 4.64 6.52 -17.30
C HIS A 45 5.23 5.54 -16.29
N LEU A 46 5.94 4.52 -16.80
CA LEU A 46 6.65 3.55 -15.98
C LEU A 46 7.82 4.24 -15.27
N PHE A 47 8.18 3.75 -14.09
CA PHE A 47 9.34 4.21 -13.35
C PHE A 47 10.59 3.45 -13.80
N TYR A 48 11.37 4.05 -14.70
CA TYR A 48 12.66 3.51 -15.18
C TYR A 48 13.59 4.67 -15.55
N ASP A 49 14.90 4.47 -15.41
CA ASP A 49 15.91 5.55 -15.42
C ASP A 49 15.89 6.43 -16.67
N THR A 50 15.53 5.87 -17.83
CA THR A 50 15.45 6.62 -19.10
C THR A 50 14.09 7.28 -19.34
N ASN A 51 13.16 7.21 -18.38
CA ASN A 51 11.90 7.95 -18.43
C ASN A 51 12.10 9.41 -18.00
N LYS A 52 11.46 10.35 -18.72
CA LYS A 52 11.49 11.77 -18.36
C LYS A 52 10.97 12.09 -16.95
N ASP A 53 10.04 11.28 -16.44
CA ASP A 53 9.44 11.48 -15.11
C ASP A 53 10.26 10.80 -14.00
N TYR A 54 11.33 10.07 -14.33
CA TYR A 54 12.08 9.24 -13.39
C TYR A 54 12.64 10.03 -12.21
N SER A 55 13.41 11.10 -12.47
CA SER A 55 14.03 11.91 -11.41
C SER A 55 12.95 12.49 -10.49
N ARG A 56 11.87 13.05 -11.05
CA ARG A 56 10.74 13.57 -10.27
C ARG A 56 10.09 12.50 -9.40
N LEU A 57 9.85 11.30 -9.93
CA LEU A 57 9.23 10.20 -9.20
C LEU A 57 10.17 9.63 -8.13
N SER A 58 11.47 9.58 -8.41
CA SER A 58 12.50 9.16 -7.45
C SER A 58 12.58 10.14 -6.29
N GLU A 59 12.60 11.45 -6.56
CA GLU A 59 12.58 12.50 -5.55
C GLU A 59 11.30 12.46 -4.72
N ALA A 60 10.14 12.29 -5.36
CA ALA A 60 8.87 12.14 -4.66
C ALA A 60 8.86 10.92 -3.75
N TYR A 61 9.37 9.78 -4.21
CA TYR A 61 9.50 8.57 -3.41
C TYR A 61 10.40 8.80 -2.19
N SER A 62 11.62 9.32 -2.39
CA SER A 62 12.54 9.64 -1.30
C SER A 62 11.89 10.59 -0.28
N PHE A 63 11.35 11.71 -0.74
CA PHE A 63 10.70 12.70 0.13
C PHE A 63 9.58 12.08 0.98
N ILE A 64 8.68 11.31 0.36
CA ILE A 64 7.53 10.72 1.06
C ILE A 64 7.99 9.68 2.09
N THR A 65 8.93 8.81 1.72
CA THR A 65 9.43 7.79 2.66
C THR A 65 10.21 8.41 3.83
N ASP A 66 10.97 9.48 3.60
CA ASP A 66 11.66 10.21 4.66
C ASP A 66 10.67 10.89 5.62
N LYS A 67 9.57 11.45 5.10
CA LYS A 67 8.51 12.02 5.93
C LYS A 67 7.84 10.97 6.80
N ILE A 68 7.52 9.80 6.25
CA ILE A 68 6.88 8.70 7.02
C ILE A 68 7.82 8.21 8.12
N ARG A 69 9.09 7.93 7.81
CA ARG A 69 10.08 7.49 8.81
C ARG A 69 10.33 8.54 9.88
N GLY A 70 10.41 9.82 9.49
CA GLY A 70 10.58 10.94 10.42
C GLY A 70 9.39 11.15 11.37
N MET A 71 8.27 10.44 11.20
CA MET A 71 7.14 10.47 12.12
C MET A 71 7.17 9.37 13.19
N VAL A 72 8.06 8.37 13.09
CA VAL A 72 8.07 7.22 14.02
C VAL A 72 8.23 7.67 15.48
N GLU A 73 9.12 8.63 15.75
CA GLU A 73 9.32 9.16 17.11
C GLU A 73 8.05 9.77 17.73
N LYS A 74 7.15 10.28 16.89
CA LYS A 74 5.87 10.88 17.32
C LYS A 74 4.77 9.83 17.49
N SER A 75 5.01 8.59 17.06
CA SER A 75 4.10 7.45 17.10
C SER A 75 2.65 7.79 16.71
N PRO A 76 2.42 8.42 15.53
CA PRO A 76 1.06 8.56 14.98
C PRO A 76 0.42 7.19 14.78
N SER A 77 -0.91 7.12 14.74
CA SER A 77 -1.66 5.89 14.52
C SER A 77 -2.39 5.88 13.17
N LEU A 78 -2.32 4.74 12.50
CA LEU A 78 -3.15 4.43 11.33
C LEU A 78 -4.50 3.90 11.78
N MET A 79 -5.56 4.52 11.30
CA MET A 79 -6.91 3.98 11.50
C MET A 79 -7.27 3.07 10.35
N ILE A 80 -7.57 1.83 10.70
CA ILE A 80 -7.90 0.77 9.76
C ILE A 80 -9.34 0.36 10.01
N PRO A 81 -10.19 0.28 8.97
CA PRO A 81 -11.50 -0.32 9.09
C PRO A 81 -11.36 -1.84 9.29
N GLY A 82 -11.98 -2.36 10.35
CA GLY A 82 -12.22 -3.78 10.59
C GLY A 82 -13.72 -4.10 10.57
N ASP A 83 -14.08 -5.36 10.85
CA ASP A 83 -15.45 -5.87 10.85
C ASP A 83 -16.37 -5.13 11.84
N GLY A 84 -16.88 -3.96 11.42
CA GLY A 84 -17.76 -3.09 12.19
C GLY A 84 -17.07 -2.12 13.15
N ASN A 85 -15.74 -2.18 13.30
CA ASN A 85 -14.96 -1.32 14.21
C ASN A 85 -13.74 -0.70 13.52
N PHE A 86 -13.22 0.41 14.07
CA PHE A 86 -11.93 0.96 13.67
C PHE A 86 -10.84 0.52 14.65
N SER A 87 -9.73 0.02 14.14
CA SER A 87 -8.52 -0.22 14.92
C SER A 87 -7.50 0.89 14.66
N LEU A 88 -6.82 1.33 15.71
CA LEU A 88 -5.66 2.22 15.62
C LEU A 88 -4.40 1.38 15.76
N ILE A 89 -3.53 1.44 14.75
CA ILE A 89 -2.22 0.80 14.78
C ILE A 89 -1.15 1.89 14.87
N PRO A 90 -0.35 1.93 15.94
CA PRO A 90 0.72 2.92 16.09
C PRO A 90 1.82 2.70 15.04
N LEU A 91 2.39 3.78 14.54
CA LEU A 91 3.50 3.75 13.60
C LEU A 91 4.78 3.38 14.35
N THR A 92 5.25 2.16 14.12
CA THR A 92 6.57 1.66 14.51
C THR A 92 7.51 1.69 13.32
N ASP A 93 8.81 1.44 13.54
CA ASP A 93 9.78 1.29 12.45
C ASP A 93 9.36 0.20 11.45
N ASP A 94 8.88 -0.94 11.95
CA ASP A 94 8.41 -2.04 11.10
C ASP A 94 7.23 -1.62 10.21
N ILE A 95 6.26 -0.89 10.78
CA ILE A 95 5.10 -0.42 10.02
C ILE A 95 5.51 0.68 9.03
N ALA A 96 6.42 1.57 9.42
CA ALA A 96 6.97 2.57 8.50
C ALA A 96 7.70 1.90 7.33
N ASN A 97 8.46 0.84 7.58
CA ASN A 97 9.12 0.05 6.55
C ASN A 97 8.10 -0.67 5.66
N ASP A 98 7.06 -1.28 6.23
CA ASP A 98 5.97 -1.91 5.47
C ASP A 98 5.28 -0.91 4.52
N ILE A 99 5.04 0.31 4.99
CA ILE A 99 4.46 1.38 4.16
C ILE A 99 5.45 1.79 3.06
N CYS A 100 6.73 1.99 3.37
CA CYS A 100 7.74 2.38 2.38
C CYS A 100 7.96 1.28 1.31
N ASP A 101 7.90 0.02 1.71
CA ASP A 101 7.93 -1.15 0.83
C ASP A 101 6.72 -1.16 -0.09
N TYR A 102 5.53 -0.86 0.44
CA TYR A 102 4.33 -0.69 -0.37
C TYR A 102 4.47 0.46 -1.37
N MET A 103 4.99 1.62 -0.95
CA MET A 103 5.22 2.78 -1.85
C MET A 103 6.17 2.41 -2.98
N HIS A 104 7.22 1.65 -2.69
CA HIS A 104 8.14 1.15 -3.71
C HIS A 104 7.44 0.18 -4.67
N PHE A 105 6.64 -0.76 -4.14
CA PHE A 105 5.89 -1.71 -4.95
C PHE A 105 4.94 -1.02 -5.94
N ILE A 106 4.13 -0.06 -5.49
CA ILE A 106 3.22 0.67 -6.39
C ILE A 106 3.98 1.55 -7.39
N LEU A 107 5.15 2.07 -7.01
CA LEU A 107 6.02 2.82 -7.91
C LEU A 107 6.56 1.94 -9.05
N ILE A 108 6.99 0.70 -8.76
CA ILE A 108 7.48 -0.20 -9.80
C ILE A 108 6.37 -0.94 -10.55
N SER A 109 5.12 -0.88 -10.08
CA SER A 109 3.96 -1.47 -10.76
C SER A 109 3.60 -0.71 -12.04
N PRO A 110 2.79 -1.27 -12.96
CA PRO A 110 2.26 -0.54 -14.11
C PRO A 110 1.44 0.70 -13.70
N PRO A 111 1.43 1.79 -14.49
CA PRO A 111 0.68 2.98 -14.17
C PRO A 111 -0.85 2.74 -14.21
N ASN A 112 -1.59 3.43 -13.34
CA ASN A 112 -3.04 3.33 -13.19
C ASN A 112 -3.85 3.71 -14.46
N ASN A 113 -3.23 4.44 -15.40
CA ASN A 113 -3.86 4.80 -16.68
C ASN A 113 -3.64 3.75 -17.78
N PHE A 114 -3.06 2.60 -17.46
CA PHE A 114 -2.97 1.48 -18.38
C PHE A 114 -4.38 1.07 -18.84
N ARG A 115 -4.54 0.82 -20.15
CA ARG A 115 -5.85 0.57 -20.78
C ARG A 115 -6.41 -0.79 -20.36
N LEU A 116 -6.99 -0.85 -19.17
CA LEU A 116 -7.81 -1.96 -18.72
C LEU A 116 -9.27 -1.75 -19.15
N LYS A 117 -10.01 -2.86 -19.23
CA LYS A 117 -11.44 -2.84 -19.59
C LYS A 117 -12.20 -1.87 -18.65
N PRO A 118 -13.16 -1.05 -19.15
CA PRO A 118 -13.80 0.03 -18.38
C PRO A 118 -14.53 -0.37 -17.08
N ARG A 119 -14.73 -1.67 -16.82
CA ARG A 119 -15.60 -2.19 -15.76
C ARG A 119 -14.88 -2.53 -14.45
N VAL A 120 -13.56 -2.36 -14.37
CA VAL A 120 -12.79 -2.66 -13.16
C VAL A 120 -12.62 -1.39 -12.33
N LYS A 121 -13.07 -1.42 -11.08
CA LYS A 121 -12.87 -0.32 -10.14
C LYS A 121 -11.37 -0.19 -9.88
N ARG A 122 -10.77 0.98 -10.15
CA ARG A 122 -9.31 1.16 -10.04
C ARG A 122 -8.82 1.37 -8.62
N TYR A 123 -9.69 1.95 -7.80
CA TYR A 123 -9.40 2.32 -6.43
C TYR A 123 -10.60 2.00 -5.55
N THR A 124 -10.34 1.74 -4.27
CA THR A 124 -11.34 1.77 -3.21
C THR A 124 -11.07 2.96 -2.28
N THR A 125 -12.05 3.31 -1.47
CA THR A 125 -11.87 4.32 -0.42
C THR A 125 -11.83 3.59 0.92
N ILE A 126 -10.70 3.63 1.60
CA ILE A 126 -10.53 3.09 2.95
C ILE A 126 -10.36 4.27 3.91
N GLY A 127 -11.32 4.43 4.82
CA GLY A 127 -11.45 5.64 5.64
C GLY A 127 -11.68 6.86 4.74
N LEU A 128 -10.67 7.71 4.59
CA LEU A 128 -10.68 8.89 3.72
C LEU A 128 -9.65 8.82 2.57
N MET A 129 -8.88 7.73 2.48
CA MET A 129 -7.81 7.59 1.48
C MET A 129 -8.31 6.80 0.27
N LYS A 130 -8.00 7.28 -0.93
CA LYS A 130 -8.16 6.50 -2.17
C LYS A 130 -6.96 5.59 -2.34
N VAL A 131 -7.20 4.28 -2.32
CA VAL A 131 -6.15 3.27 -2.44
C VAL A 131 -6.43 2.33 -3.61
N PRO A 132 -5.40 1.75 -4.26
CA PRO A 132 -5.61 0.79 -5.34
C PRO A 132 -6.42 -0.41 -4.85
N SER A 133 -7.33 -0.92 -5.68
CA SER A 133 -7.98 -2.19 -5.38
C SER A 133 -7.07 -3.36 -5.75
N LEU A 134 -7.13 -4.44 -4.98
CA LEU A 134 -6.36 -5.66 -5.19
C LEU A 134 -6.61 -6.27 -6.57
N ASP A 135 -7.87 -6.33 -7.02
CA ASP A 135 -8.25 -6.84 -8.34
C ASP A 135 -7.64 -6.03 -9.48
N PHE A 136 -7.63 -4.71 -9.35
CA PHE A 136 -7.03 -3.82 -10.34
C PHE A 136 -5.51 -4.02 -10.41
N LEU A 137 -4.84 -4.12 -9.26
CA LEU A 137 -3.40 -4.42 -9.22
C LEU A 137 -3.11 -5.74 -9.94
N LEU A 138 -3.85 -6.81 -9.65
CA LEU A 138 -3.69 -8.09 -10.34
C LEU A 138 -3.83 -7.95 -11.85
N LEU A 139 -4.92 -7.33 -12.33
CA LEU A 139 -5.15 -7.17 -13.76
C LEU A 139 -4.08 -6.32 -14.43
N THR A 140 -3.59 -5.27 -13.77
CA THR A 140 -2.46 -4.51 -14.32
C THR A 140 -1.21 -5.35 -14.45
N LEU A 141 -0.87 -6.17 -13.45
CA LEU A 141 0.32 -7.02 -13.51
C LEU A 141 0.23 -8.10 -14.59
N LEU A 142 -0.96 -8.66 -14.81
CA LEU A 142 -1.20 -9.70 -15.82
C LEU A 142 -1.25 -9.16 -17.26
N ASP A 143 -1.93 -8.04 -17.48
CA ASP A 143 -2.15 -7.50 -18.83
C ASP A 143 -1.00 -6.59 -19.30
N PHE A 144 -0.11 -6.18 -18.40
CA PHE A 144 0.96 -5.26 -18.74
C PHE A 144 2.06 -5.95 -19.56
N LYS A 145 2.25 -5.47 -20.79
CA LYS A 145 3.35 -5.90 -21.65
C LYS A 145 4.66 -5.28 -21.17
N ILE A 146 5.45 -6.06 -20.44
CA ILE A 146 6.76 -5.64 -19.92
C ILE A 146 7.70 -5.28 -21.10
N PRO A 147 8.27 -4.06 -21.11
CA PRO A 147 9.26 -3.67 -22.12
C PRO A 147 10.51 -4.54 -22.05
N THR A 148 11.19 -4.73 -23.18
CA THR A 148 12.40 -5.57 -23.28
C THR A 148 13.55 -5.13 -22.37
N TYR A 149 13.62 -3.84 -22.05
CA TYR A 149 14.62 -3.27 -21.14
C TYR A 149 14.28 -3.45 -19.65
N TRP A 150 13.15 -4.09 -19.32
CA TRP A 150 12.66 -4.28 -17.94
C TRP A 150 12.37 -5.75 -17.61
N THR A 151 13.09 -6.65 -18.28
CA THR A 151 12.96 -8.10 -18.12
C THR A 151 13.34 -8.56 -16.71
N ASP A 152 14.20 -7.82 -16.01
CA ASP A 152 14.56 -8.06 -14.61
C ASP A 152 13.37 -7.91 -13.64
N LYS A 153 12.29 -7.23 -14.06
CA LYS A 153 11.06 -7.09 -13.28
C LYS A 153 10.05 -8.21 -13.54
N ILE A 154 10.22 -9.04 -14.56
CA ILE A 154 9.32 -10.16 -14.86
C ILE A 154 9.11 -11.06 -13.64
N PRO A 155 10.17 -11.50 -12.91
CA PRO A 155 9.97 -12.36 -11.74
C PRO A 155 9.17 -11.68 -10.62
N ILE A 156 9.34 -10.36 -10.44
CA ILE A 156 8.59 -9.59 -9.44
C ILE A 156 7.10 -9.58 -9.79
N TYR A 157 6.78 -9.26 -11.04
CA TYR A 157 5.39 -9.18 -11.52
C TYR A 157 4.71 -10.54 -11.47
N TYR A 158 5.45 -11.59 -11.83
CA TYR A 158 4.99 -12.96 -11.79
C TYR A 158 4.66 -13.40 -10.36
N SER A 159 5.62 -13.28 -9.43
CA SER A 159 5.43 -13.68 -8.04
C SER A 159 4.35 -12.87 -7.34
N ALA A 160 4.27 -11.55 -7.60
CA ALA A 160 3.22 -10.70 -7.06
C ALA A 160 1.84 -11.10 -7.57
N SER A 161 1.69 -11.39 -8.88
CA SER A 161 0.42 -11.83 -9.46
C SER A 161 -0.10 -13.12 -8.84
N ILE A 162 0.78 -14.12 -8.67
CA ILE A 162 0.42 -15.38 -8.02
C ILE A 162 0.03 -15.16 -6.56
N ALA A 163 0.77 -14.33 -5.81
CA ALA A 163 0.45 -14.02 -4.42
C ALA A 163 -0.95 -13.38 -4.30
N ILE A 164 -1.28 -12.40 -5.16
CA ILE A 164 -2.61 -11.77 -5.17
C ILE A 164 -3.70 -12.79 -5.50
N ILE A 165 -3.48 -13.64 -6.51
CA ILE A 165 -4.42 -14.70 -6.89
C ILE A 165 -4.70 -15.64 -5.71
N GLN A 166 -3.67 -16.06 -4.99
CA GLN A 166 -3.82 -16.95 -3.83
C GLN A 166 -4.62 -16.29 -2.70
N ILE A 167 -4.48 -14.97 -2.50
CA ILE A 167 -5.26 -14.22 -1.52
C ILE A 167 -6.72 -14.16 -1.96
N ILE A 168 -7.00 -13.82 -3.22
CA ILE A 168 -8.37 -13.70 -3.74
C ILE A 168 -9.05 -15.08 -3.76
N SER A 169 -8.38 -16.15 -4.16
CA SER A 169 -8.95 -17.49 -4.22
C SER A 169 -9.30 -18.07 -2.85
N LYS A 170 -8.58 -17.67 -1.80
CA LYS A 170 -8.90 -18.07 -0.41
C LYS A 170 -10.17 -17.39 0.11
N ASN A 171 -10.51 -16.22 -0.45
CA ASN A 171 -11.59 -15.36 0.04
C ASN A 171 -12.80 -15.28 -0.92
N THR A 172 -12.73 -15.86 -2.12
CA THR A 172 -13.79 -15.77 -3.12
C THR A 172 -14.00 -17.11 -3.84
N THR A 173 -15.25 -17.37 -4.24
CA THR A 173 -15.64 -18.42 -5.18
C THR A 173 -15.66 -17.91 -6.63
N SER A 174 -14.88 -16.86 -6.94
CA SER A 174 -14.89 -16.19 -8.25
C SER A 174 -14.35 -17.10 -9.36
N THR A 175 -15.23 -17.51 -10.27
CA THR A 175 -14.91 -18.36 -11.43
C THR A 175 -13.81 -17.76 -12.32
N LYS A 176 -13.79 -16.44 -12.50
CA LYS A 176 -12.74 -15.77 -13.29
C LYS A 176 -11.34 -15.89 -12.68
N VAL A 177 -11.25 -15.76 -11.36
CA VAL A 177 -9.97 -15.88 -10.65
C VAL A 177 -9.52 -17.34 -10.70
N SER A 178 -10.44 -18.28 -10.50
CA SER A 178 -10.17 -19.72 -10.62
C SER A 178 -9.67 -20.11 -12.02
N GLU A 179 -10.26 -19.57 -13.09
CA GLU A 179 -9.81 -19.80 -14.48
C GLU A 179 -8.42 -19.23 -14.77
N ILE A 180 -8.07 -18.07 -14.20
CA ILE A 180 -6.73 -17.48 -14.31
C ILE A 180 -5.73 -18.33 -13.51
N SER A 181 -6.05 -18.70 -12.27
CA SER A 181 -5.23 -19.59 -11.43
C SER A 181 -4.92 -20.91 -12.13
N ALA A 182 -5.91 -21.52 -12.77
CA ALA A 182 -5.77 -22.82 -13.43
C ALA A 182 -4.83 -22.78 -14.65
N LYS A 183 -4.59 -21.59 -15.23
CA LYS A 183 -3.71 -21.40 -16.40
C LYS A 183 -2.29 -20.96 -16.02
N MET A 184 -2.06 -20.58 -14.76
CA MET A 184 -0.72 -20.19 -14.30
C MET A 184 0.09 -21.41 -13.88
N THR A 185 1.34 -21.47 -14.35
CA THR A 185 2.28 -22.53 -13.97
C THR A 185 2.86 -22.26 -12.59
N MET A 186 2.37 -22.94 -11.56
CA MET A 186 2.91 -22.77 -10.22
C MET A 186 4.39 -23.20 -10.17
N PRO A 187 5.30 -22.36 -9.65
CA PRO A 187 6.70 -22.75 -9.53
C PRO A 187 6.89 -23.81 -8.44
N ASP A 188 8.01 -24.52 -8.50
CA ASP A 188 8.37 -25.53 -7.49
C ASP A 188 8.49 -24.90 -6.10
N LYS A 189 8.03 -25.60 -5.05
CA LYS A 189 8.00 -25.06 -3.68
C LYS A 189 9.38 -24.78 -3.07
N ASN A 190 10.45 -25.31 -3.66
CA ASN A 190 11.83 -25.08 -3.21
C ASN A 190 12.56 -24.05 -4.10
N SER A 191 11.88 -23.45 -5.09
CA SER A 191 12.47 -22.44 -5.98
C SER A 191 12.55 -21.06 -5.32
N ASP A 192 13.47 -20.23 -5.82
CA ASP A 192 13.58 -18.82 -5.42
C ASP A 192 12.28 -18.05 -5.76
N GLU A 193 11.60 -18.42 -6.83
CA GLU A 193 10.29 -17.87 -7.22
C GLU A 193 9.22 -18.16 -6.17
N TRP A 194 9.23 -19.35 -5.56
CA TRP A 194 8.30 -19.69 -4.48
C TRP A 194 8.55 -18.87 -3.22
N THR A 195 9.82 -18.67 -2.84
CA THR A 195 10.18 -17.79 -1.71
C THR A 195 9.63 -16.38 -1.93
N LYS A 196 9.80 -15.83 -3.14
CA LYS A 196 9.23 -14.52 -3.51
C LYS A 196 7.70 -14.49 -3.43
N ILE A 197 7.01 -15.56 -3.85
CA ILE A 197 5.54 -15.64 -3.75
C ILE A 197 5.09 -15.62 -2.29
N VAL A 198 5.76 -16.36 -1.41
CA VAL A 198 5.46 -16.39 0.03
C VAL A 198 5.68 -15.00 0.65
N ASP A 199 6.78 -14.34 0.30
CA ASP A 199 7.07 -12.99 0.80
C ASP A 199 6.05 -11.97 0.31
N PHE A 200 5.69 -11.99 -0.98
CA PHE A 200 4.62 -11.13 -1.50
C PHE A 200 3.28 -11.44 -0.83
N SER A 201 2.96 -12.70 -0.55
CA SER A 201 1.70 -13.06 0.12
C SER A 201 1.62 -12.46 1.53
N LYS A 202 2.72 -12.47 2.29
CA LYS A 202 2.83 -11.81 3.59
C LYS A 202 2.66 -10.29 3.44
N LYS A 203 3.40 -9.68 2.50
CA LYS A 203 3.34 -8.24 2.22
C LYS A 203 1.94 -7.79 1.84
N PHE A 204 1.27 -8.45 0.89
CA PHE A 204 -0.09 -8.11 0.50
C PHE A 204 -1.09 -8.26 1.65
N THR A 205 -0.99 -9.33 2.45
CA THR A 205 -1.86 -9.50 3.63
C THR A 205 -1.68 -8.35 4.62
N GLN A 206 -0.43 -7.94 4.85
CA GLN A 206 -0.09 -6.83 5.72
C GLN A 206 -0.55 -5.48 5.13
N TRP A 207 -0.35 -5.21 3.84
CA TRP A 207 -0.79 -3.98 3.19
C TRP A 207 -2.32 -3.83 3.15
N ILE A 208 -3.04 -4.95 2.97
CA ILE A 208 -4.51 -5.00 3.10
C ILE A 208 -4.90 -4.67 4.54
N ARG A 209 -4.25 -5.31 5.54
CA ARG A 209 -4.49 -5.03 6.95
C ARG A 209 -4.21 -3.57 7.31
N LEU A 210 -3.21 -2.93 6.70
CA LEU A 210 -2.90 -1.52 6.92
C LEU A 210 -3.83 -0.56 6.15
N GLY A 211 -4.77 -1.08 5.36
CA GLY A 211 -5.70 -0.28 4.55
C GLY A 211 -5.03 0.43 3.37
N LEU A 212 -3.85 -0.04 2.93
CA LEU A 212 -3.08 0.50 1.80
C LEU A 212 -3.55 -0.08 0.45
N ILE A 213 -4.28 -1.19 0.50
CA ILE A 213 -4.93 -1.86 -0.64
C ILE A 213 -6.31 -2.29 -0.15
N GLY A 214 -7.32 -2.25 -1.01
CA GLY A 214 -8.61 -2.87 -0.68
C GLY A 214 -9.36 -3.39 -1.86
#